data_AF-A0A830EIY6-F1
#
_entry.id   AF-A0A830EIY6-F1
#
_cell.length_a   1.000
_cell.length_b   1.000
_cell.length_c   1.000
_cell.angle_alpha   90.00
_cell.angle_beta   90.00
_cell.angle_gamma   90.00
#
_symmetry.space_group_name_H-M   'P 1'
#
loop_
_entity.id
_entity.type
_entity.pdbx_description
1 polymer ?
#
loop_
_entity_poly.entity_id
_entity_poly.type
_entity_poly.pdbx_seq_one_letter_code
_entity_poly.pdbx_strand_id
1 'polypeptide(L)'
;MQLSGDFRVINVKETGYRGVVRLDMEGDSGVSLGLEYPRDAVGVDIKQGSNVKVSISNDKDPNYASNWDVYMNGVVYYVGGNSVKISIGGLIMDINNFKNDARVGEKVYVGLKVIK
;
A
#
# COMPACT_ATOMS: atom_id res chain seq x y z
N MET A 1 5.31 -3.05 -12.87
CA MET A 1 5.49 -2.41 -11.55
C MET A 1 6.15 -3.34 -10.53
N GLN A 2 7.22 -2.87 -9.88
CA GLN A 2 7.85 -3.58 -8.74
C GLN A 2 8.28 -2.55 -7.69
N LEU A 3 7.70 -2.62 -6.49
CA LEU A 3 8.13 -1.83 -5.33
C LEU A 3 8.22 -2.78 -4.14
N SER A 4 9.32 -2.74 -3.40
CA SER A 4 9.44 -3.45 -2.13
C SER A 4 10.34 -2.67 -1.20
N GLY A 5 9.97 -2.58 0.07
CA GLY A 5 10.77 -1.89 1.07
C GLY A 5 10.07 -1.83 2.41
N ASP A 6 10.78 -1.30 3.39
CA ASP A 6 10.25 -1.03 4.71
C ASP A 6 9.80 0.44 4.77
N PHE A 7 8.61 0.65 5.33
CA PHE A 7 7.98 1.95 5.42
C PHE A 7 7.53 2.19 6.85
N ARG A 8 7.74 3.41 7.34
CA ARG A 8 7.27 3.84 8.65
C ARG A 8 5.94 4.56 8.51
N VAL A 9 4.94 4.17 9.30
CA VAL A 9 3.66 4.87 9.38
C VAL A 9 3.87 6.18 10.14
N ILE A 10 3.81 7.30 9.43
CA ILE A 10 4.02 8.63 10.02
C ILE A 10 2.71 9.24 10.51
N ASN A 11 1.57 8.84 9.93
CA ASN A 11 0.27 9.36 10.30
C ASN A 11 -0.85 8.34 10.01
N VAL A 12 -1.91 8.40 10.82
CA VAL A 12 -3.15 7.65 10.62
C VAL A 12 -4.30 8.65 10.69
N LYS A 13 -4.96 8.88 9.56
CA LYS A 13 -6.05 9.86 9.43
C LYS A 13 -7.39 9.13 9.31
N GLU A 14 -8.41 9.63 9.98
CA GLU A 14 -9.78 9.19 9.73
C GLU A 14 -10.19 9.57 8.30
N THR A 15 -10.96 8.70 7.64
CA THR A 15 -11.58 9.01 6.35
C THR A 15 -13.06 9.34 6.55
N GLY A 16 -13.76 9.70 5.46
CA GLY A 16 -15.22 9.82 5.47
C GLY A 16 -15.96 8.49 5.57
N TYR A 17 -15.24 7.35 5.48
CA TYR A 17 -15.83 6.01 5.52
C TYR A 17 -15.58 5.36 6.88
N ARG A 18 -16.66 4.84 7.47
CA ARG A 18 -16.58 4.15 8.76
C ARG A 18 -15.64 2.95 8.68
N GLY A 19 -14.69 2.88 9.60
CA GLY A 19 -13.75 1.77 9.73
C GLY A 19 -12.63 1.75 8.69
N VAL A 20 -12.52 2.81 7.87
CA VAL A 20 -11.41 3.01 6.94
C VAL A 20 -10.60 4.22 7.41
N VAL A 21 -9.30 4.01 7.57
CA VAL A 21 -8.34 5.07 7.88
C VAL A 21 -7.40 5.25 6.71
N ARG A 22 -6.75 6.40 6.59
CA ARG A 22 -5.63 6.60 5.69
C ARG A 22 -4.32 6.50 6.44
N LEU A 23 -3.50 5.53 6.05
CA LEU A 23 -2.13 5.35 6.51
C LEU A 23 -1.21 6.15 5.58
N ASP A 24 -0.57 7.18 6.11
CA ASP A 24 0.52 7.85 5.40
C ASP A 24 1.85 7.25 5.89
N MET A 25 2.69 6.79 4.95
CA MET A 25 3.90 6.04 5.22
C MET A 25 5.09 6.59 4.41
N GLU A 26 6.27 6.56 5.01
CA GLU A 26 7.52 7.02 4.38
C GLU A 26 8.57 5.91 4.40
N GLY A 27 9.28 5.73 3.29
CA GLY A 27 10.41 4.81 3.18
C GLY A 27 11.73 5.56 3.01
N ASP A 28 12.83 4.87 3.29
CA ASP A 28 14.19 5.45 3.34
C ASP A 28 14.67 6.07 2.01
N SER A 29 14.07 5.69 0.88
CA SER A 29 14.41 6.17 -0.46
C SER A 29 13.68 7.46 -0.87
N GLY A 30 12.93 8.10 0.04
CA GLY A 30 12.12 9.28 -0.26
C GLY A 30 10.79 8.98 -0.97
N VAL A 31 10.49 7.69 -1.17
CA VAL A 31 9.17 7.21 -1.63
C VAL A 31 8.19 7.32 -0.47
N SER A 32 7.01 7.89 -0.73
CA SER A 32 5.92 7.94 0.25
C SER A 32 4.69 7.23 -0.28
N LEU A 33 3.96 6.60 0.64
CA LEU A 33 2.74 5.85 0.37
C LEU A 33 1.59 6.47 1.14
N GLY A 34 0.42 6.51 0.54
CA GLY A 34 -0.83 6.75 1.24
C GLY A 34 -1.80 5.62 0.94
N LEU A 35 -2.30 4.93 1.96
CA LEU A 35 -3.18 3.77 1.79
C LEU A 35 -4.47 3.95 2.59
N GLU A 36 -5.61 3.90 1.90
CA GLU A 36 -6.89 3.68 2.56
C GLU A 36 -6.97 2.23 3.04
N TYR A 37 -6.95 2.08 4.36
CA TYR A 37 -6.84 0.82 5.05
C TYR A 37 -8.14 0.53 5.82
N PRO A 38 -8.85 -0.56 5.51
CA PRO A 38 -10.10 -0.92 6.17
C PRO A 38 -9.80 -1.61 7.51
N ARG A 39 -9.30 -0.81 8.47
CA ARG A 39 -8.82 -1.22 9.79
C ARG A 39 -9.77 -2.19 10.49
N ASP A 40 -11.06 -1.88 10.47
CA ASP A 40 -12.06 -2.63 11.22
C ASP A 40 -12.41 -3.99 10.57
N ALA A 41 -12.03 -4.20 9.30
CA ALA A 41 -12.32 -5.42 8.55
C ALA A 41 -11.12 -6.37 8.43
N VAL A 42 -9.89 -5.85 8.39
CA VAL A 42 -8.67 -6.65 8.12
C VAL A 42 -8.13 -7.34 9.37
N GLY A 43 -8.41 -6.80 10.57
CA GLY A 43 -8.00 -7.43 11.83
C GLY A 43 -6.50 -7.34 12.15
N VAL A 44 -5.72 -6.59 11.35
CA VAL A 44 -4.31 -6.29 11.62
C VAL A 44 -4.20 -4.85 12.11
N ASP A 45 -3.66 -4.64 13.31
CA ASP A 45 -3.50 -3.31 13.90
C ASP A 45 -2.25 -2.61 13.35
N ILE A 46 -2.45 -1.60 12.51
CA ILE A 46 -1.41 -0.74 11.98
C ILE A 46 -1.64 0.66 12.53
N LYS A 47 -0.70 1.15 13.34
CA LYS A 47 -0.78 2.42 14.05
C LYS A 47 0.38 3.34 13.66
N GLN A 48 0.24 4.62 14.01
CA GLN A 48 1.34 5.58 13.86
C GLN A 48 2.59 5.08 14.60
N GLY A 49 3.74 5.17 13.93
CA GLY A 49 5.02 4.68 14.42
C GLY A 49 5.31 3.20 14.11
N SER A 50 4.34 2.44 13.59
CA SER A 50 4.59 1.07 13.10
C SER A 50 5.56 1.08 11.92
N ASN A 51 6.43 0.08 11.86
CA ASN A 51 7.21 -0.22 10.67
C ASN A 51 6.50 -1.34 9.91
N VAL A 52 6.31 -1.16 8.61
CA VAL A 52 5.57 -2.07 7.74
C VAL A 52 6.42 -2.38 6.53
N LYS A 53 6.71 -3.66 6.29
CA LYS A 53 7.24 -4.10 5.02
C LYS A 53 6.13 -4.09 3.99
N VAL A 54 6.33 -3.38 2.90
CA VAL A 54 5.39 -3.27 1.78
C VAL A 54 6.00 -3.92 0.54
N SER A 55 5.19 -4.70 -0.18
CA SER A 55 5.52 -5.19 -1.52
C SER A 55 4.37 -4.94 -2.48
N ILE A 56 4.69 -4.42 -3.66
CA ILE A 56 3.75 -4.19 -4.76
C ILE A 56 4.35 -4.79 -6.02
N SER A 57 3.62 -5.72 -6.63
CA SER A 57 4.10 -6.51 -7.77
C SER A 57 2.95 -6.78 -8.75
N ASN A 58 3.24 -6.87 -10.05
CA ASN A 58 2.28 -7.41 -11.02
C ASN A 58 2.12 -8.92 -10.90
N ASP A 59 3.09 -9.59 -10.28
CA ASP A 59 3.07 -11.02 -10.04
C ASP A 59 2.49 -11.33 -8.66
N LYS A 60 1.51 -12.24 -8.63
CA LYS A 60 0.93 -12.74 -7.40
C LYS A 60 1.98 -13.58 -6.67
N ASP A 61 2.18 -13.30 -5.38
CA ASP A 61 3.00 -14.14 -4.51
C ASP A 61 2.26 -15.48 -4.28
N PRO A 62 2.83 -16.63 -4.67
CA PRO A 62 2.18 -17.93 -4.47
C PRO A 62 2.02 -18.29 -2.99
N ASN A 63 2.85 -17.74 -2.11
CA ASN A 63 2.88 -18.02 -0.67
C ASN A 63 2.36 -16.83 0.15
N TYR A 64 1.48 -16.01 -0.44
CA TYR A 64 1.05 -14.74 0.16
C TYR A 64 0.49 -14.88 1.58
N ALA A 65 -0.24 -15.96 1.86
CA ALA A 65 -0.89 -16.20 3.14
C ALA A 65 0.09 -16.42 4.31
N SER A 66 1.29 -16.93 4.03
CA SER A 66 2.35 -17.09 5.04
C SER A 66 3.30 -15.90 5.08
N ASN A 67 3.43 -15.19 3.97
CA ASN A 67 4.42 -14.13 3.82
C ASN A 67 3.93 -12.79 4.40
N TRP A 68 2.63 -12.50 4.27
CA TRP A 68 2.04 -11.19 4.54
C TRP A 68 0.92 -11.26 5.58
N ASP A 69 0.84 -10.26 6.44
CA ASP A 69 -0.27 -10.12 7.40
C ASP A 69 -1.53 -9.61 6.69
N VAL A 70 -1.33 -8.78 5.65
CA VAL A 70 -2.40 -8.27 4.79
C VAL A 70 -1.99 -8.47 3.33
N TYR A 71 -2.89 -9.03 2.53
CA TYR A 71 -2.65 -9.22 1.11
C TYR A 71 -3.86 -8.78 0.28
N MET A 72 -3.64 -7.87 -0.66
CA MET A 72 -4.67 -7.20 -1.45
C MET A 72 -4.31 -7.24 -2.93
N ASN A 73 -5.28 -6.98 -3.80
CA ASN A 73 -5.04 -6.78 -5.22
C ASN A 73 -5.84 -5.60 -5.74
N GLY A 74 -5.30 -4.93 -6.76
CA GLY A 74 -5.90 -3.73 -7.32
C GLY A 74 -5.45 -3.50 -8.76
N VAL A 75 -5.89 -2.36 -9.30
CA VAL A 75 -5.56 -1.92 -10.66
C VAL A 75 -4.96 -0.52 -10.62
N VAL A 76 -3.86 -0.32 -11.33
CA VAL A 76 -3.28 1.00 -11.55
C VAL A 76 -4.24 1.83 -12.41
N TYR A 77 -4.76 2.94 -11.89
CA TYR A 77 -5.70 3.79 -12.63
C TYR A 77 -5.11 5.15 -13.01
N TYR A 78 -3.95 5.52 -12.45
CA TYR A 78 -3.26 6.75 -12.77
C TYR A 78 -1.75 6.58 -12.70
N VAL A 79 -1.04 7.15 -13.67
CA VAL A 79 0.42 7.27 -13.70
C VAL A 79 0.75 8.67 -14.22
N GLY A 80 1.48 9.46 -13.43
CA GLY A 80 1.86 10.82 -13.83
C GLY A 80 2.55 11.58 -12.71
N GLY A 81 3.42 12.54 -13.07
CA GLY A 81 4.09 13.41 -12.10
C GLY A 81 4.87 12.68 -11.00
N ASN A 82 5.58 11.59 -11.35
CA ASN A 82 6.27 10.68 -10.41
C ASN A 82 5.35 10.05 -9.35
N SER A 83 4.06 9.95 -9.65
CA SER A 83 3.08 9.28 -8.81
C SER A 83 2.34 8.18 -9.55
N VAL A 84 1.97 7.15 -8.80
CA VAL A 84 1.13 6.05 -9.26
C VAL A 84 -0.03 5.93 -8.28
N LYS A 85 -1.24 5.72 -8.81
CA LYS A 85 -2.43 5.46 -7.99
C LYS A 85 -3.04 4.12 -8.35
N ILE A 86 -3.35 3.34 -7.32
CA ILE A 86 -3.93 2.01 -7.41
C ILE A 86 -5.29 2.03 -6.73
N SER A 87 -6.29 1.45 -7.38
CA SER A 87 -7.60 1.17 -6.79
C SER A 87 -7.64 -0.29 -6.34
N ILE A 88 -7.88 -0.50 -5.05
CA ILE A 88 -7.98 -1.79 -4.37
C ILE A 88 -9.46 -2.00 -4.02
N GLY A 89 -10.26 -2.40 -5.01
CA GLY A 89 -11.70 -2.61 -4.82
C GLY A 89 -12.46 -1.36 -4.38
N GLY A 90 -11.99 -0.16 -4.76
CA GLY A 90 -12.56 1.12 -4.34
C GLY A 90 -11.72 1.87 -3.29
N LEU A 91 -10.80 1.18 -2.59
CA LEU A 91 -9.84 1.81 -1.68
C LEU A 91 -8.64 2.35 -2.47
N ILE A 92 -8.14 3.52 -2.08
CA ILE A 92 -7.08 4.21 -2.81
C ILE A 92 -5.72 3.95 -2.16
N MET A 93 -4.74 3.61 -3.00
CA MET A 93 -3.33 3.67 -2.67
C MET A 93 -2.60 4.65 -3.59
N ASP A 94 -1.95 5.64 -3.00
CA ASP A 94 -1.05 6.57 -3.68
C ASP A 94 0.40 6.20 -3.40
N ILE A 95 1.24 6.30 -4.43
CA ILE A 95 2.68 6.07 -4.36
C ILE A 95 3.35 7.27 -5.00
N ASN A 96 4.11 8.02 -4.22
CA ASN A 96 4.75 9.26 -4.68
C ASN A 96 6.27 9.12 -4.71
N ASN A 97 6.92 9.92 -5.56
CA ASN A 97 8.36 9.92 -5.79
C ASN A 97 8.90 8.55 -6.25
N PHE A 98 8.06 7.77 -6.93
CA PHE A 98 8.43 6.44 -7.39
C PHE A 98 8.70 6.45 -8.89
N LYS A 99 9.98 6.33 -9.28
CA LYS A 99 10.37 6.19 -10.68
C LYS A 99 10.10 4.76 -11.13
N ASN A 100 9.17 4.59 -12.06
CA ASN A 100 8.72 3.26 -12.46
C ASN A 100 8.12 3.24 -13.88
N ASP A 101 7.97 2.02 -14.40
CA ASP A 101 7.40 1.73 -15.72
C ASP A 101 5.96 1.21 -15.65
N ALA A 102 5.23 1.49 -14.56
CA ALA A 102 3.84 1.06 -14.41
C ALA A 102 2.96 1.71 -15.47
N ARG A 103 1.92 0.98 -15.86
CA ARG A 103 0.95 1.41 -16.86
C ARG A 103 -0.44 1.38 -16.28
N VAL A 104 -1.27 2.33 -16.71
CA VAL A 104 -2.70 2.31 -16.41
C VAL A 104 -3.32 1.01 -16.92
N GLY A 105 -4.18 0.39 -16.11
CA GLY A 105 -4.79 -0.90 -16.37
C GLY A 105 -4.00 -2.10 -15.85
N GLU A 106 -2.77 -1.92 -15.37
CA GLU A 106 -2.00 -3.02 -14.77
C GLU A 106 -2.66 -3.53 -13.49
N LYS A 107 -2.85 -4.85 -13.42
CA LYS A 107 -3.18 -5.53 -12.17
C LYS A 107 -1.93 -5.61 -11.30
N VAL A 108 -2.10 -5.31 -10.03
CA VAL A 108 -1.05 -5.37 -9.01
C VAL A 108 -1.54 -6.07 -7.76
N TYR A 109 -0.61 -6.67 -7.04
CA TYR A 109 -0.80 -7.31 -5.75
C TYR A 109 0.01 -6.57 -4.70
N VAL A 110 -0.61 -6.28 -3.56
CA VAL A 110 -0.05 -5.49 -2.46
C VAL A 110 0.02 -6.36 -1.21
N GLY A 111 1.23 -6.60 -0.71
CA GLY A 111 1.47 -7.27 0.55
C GLY A 111 1.97 -6.30 1.62
N LEU A 112 1.42 -6.41 2.83
CA LEU A 112 1.86 -5.68 4.01
C LEU A 112 2.23 -6.66 5.11
N LYS A 113 3.34 -6.41 5.80
CA LYS A 113 3.77 -7.15 6.98
C LYS A 113 4.23 -6.19 8.07
N VAL A 114 3.61 -6.27 9.25
CA VAL A 114 3.99 -5.45 10.39
C VAL A 114 5.29 -6.00 10.98
N ILE A 115 6.31 -5.15 11.04
CA ILE A 115 7.61 -5.49 11.64
C ILE A 115 7.51 -5.18 13.13
N LYS A 116 7.80 -6.18 13.96
CA LYS A 116 7.81 -6.07 15.42
C LYS A 116 9.12 -5.48 15.93
#